data_AF-A0A520Z9E4-F1
#
_entry.id   AF-A0A520Z9E4-F1
#
_cell.length_a   1.000
_cell.length_b   1.000
_cell.length_c   1.000
_cell.angle_alpha   90.00
_cell.angle_beta   90.00
_cell.angle_gamma   90.00
#
_symmetry.space_group_name_H-M   'P 1'
#
loop_
_entity.id
_entity.type
_entity.pdbx_description
1 polymer ?
#
loop_
_entity_poly.entity_id
_entity_poly.type
_entity_poly.pdbx_seq_one_letter_code
_entity_poly.pdbx_strand_id
1 'polypeptide(L)'
;MRIGMVCLIILCLSCGRDRVILLPEIENAKITNVKDVSPAYLFYDEYKEDSVELNRKNLIITTNWLVNVDKRLTLKQALPSILKLQDKKRNAKMHKNENAKNYFTCNDTAIKNLGFLDFTDVFYFQGKSETEEKSNEILLYFETGN
;
A
#
# COMPACT_ATOMS: atom_id res chain seq x y z
N MET A 1 -0.40 -34.97 33.43
CA MET A 1 -0.31 -33.58 33.93
C MET A 1 0.79 -32.71 33.30
N ARG A 2 1.67 -33.21 32.41
CA ARG A 2 2.75 -32.41 31.81
C ARG A 2 2.47 -31.89 30.38
N ILE A 3 1.65 -32.59 29.60
CA ILE A 3 1.35 -32.22 28.20
C ILE A 3 0.34 -31.06 28.11
N GLY A 4 -0.67 -31.02 29.00
CA GLY A 4 -1.64 -29.93 29.03
C GLY A 4 -1.02 -28.55 29.30
N MET A 5 0.06 -28.51 30.10
CA MET A 5 0.80 -27.28 30.38
C MET A 5 1.56 -26.75 29.16
N VAL A 6 2.08 -27.65 28.31
CA VAL A 6 2.78 -27.28 27.05
C VAL A 6 1.80 -26.70 26.03
N CYS A 7 0.60 -27.29 25.89
CA CYS A 7 -0.45 -26.75 25.01
C CYS A 7 -0.92 -25.35 25.46
N LEU A 8 -0.99 -25.09 26.77
CA LEU A 8 -1.40 -23.78 27.30
C LEU A 8 -0.35 -22.69 27.02
N ILE A 9 0.95 -23.04 27.05
CA ILE A 9 2.05 -22.10 26.75
C ILE A 9 2.06 -21.69 25.27
N ILE A 10 1.71 -22.60 24.35
CA ILE A 10 1.69 -22.31 22.90
C ILE A 10 0.57 -21.33 22.53
N LEU A 11 -0.57 -21.36 23.24
CA LEU A 11 -1.70 -20.45 23.00
C LEU A 11 -1.41 -18.99 23.38
N CYS A 12 -0.44 -18.75 24.27
CA CYS A 12 -0.07 -17.40 24.71
C CYS A 12 0.96 -16.70 23.80
N LEU A 13 1.50 -17.38 22.78
CA LEU A 13 2.52 -16.82 21.87
C LEU A 13 1.96 -16.05 20.67
N SER A 14 0.63 -15.87 20.57
CA SER A 14 0.03 -15.02 19.55
C SER A 14 0.16 -13.53 19.93
N CYS A 15 1.39 -13.04 20.02
CA CYS A 15 1.67 -11.61 20.05
C CYS A 15 1.55 -11.07 18.63
N GLY A 16 0.31 -10.91 18.16
CA GLY A 16 0.02 -10.07 17.02
C GLY A 16 0.33 -8.63 17.43
N ARG A 17 1.41 -8.06 16.90
CA ARG A 17 1.67 -6.63 17.09
C ARG A 17 0.57 -5.88 16.37
N ASP A 18 -0.28 -5.19 17.12
CA ASP A 18 -1.18 -4.19 16.54
C ASP A 18 -0.33 -3.17 15.81
N ARG A 19 -0.66 -2.92 14.54
CA ARG A 19 0.08 -2.00 13.69
C ARG A 19 -0.78 -0.79 13.41
N VAL A 20 -0.25 0.38 13.72
CA VAL A 20 -0.88 1.65 13.38
C VAL A 20 -0.35 2.08 12.02
N ILE A 21 -1.26 2.45 11.13
CA ILE A 21 -0.93 3.12 9.87
C ILE A 21 -1.34 4.58 9.95
N LEU A 22 -0.43 5.48 9.60
CA LEU A 22 -0.72 6.91 9.51
C LEU A 22 -1.02 7.27 8.05
N LEU A 23 -2.25 7.65 7.75
CA LEU A 23 -2.65 7.99 6.38
C LEU A 23 -2.21 9.42 6.01
N PRO A 24 -1.88 9.67 4.73
CA PRO A 24 -1.72 11.03 4.22
C PRO A 24 -3.05 11.78 4.28
N GLU A 25 -2.98 13.10 4.42
CA GLU A 25 -4.13 13.99 4.52
C GLU A 25 -4.42 14.67 3.19
N ILE A 26 -5.71 14.80 2.86
CA ILE A 26 -6.21 15.53 1.71
C ILE A 26 -7.47 16.31 2.11
N GLU A 27 -7.90 17.21 1.23
CA GLU A 27 -9.20 17.87 1.36
C GLU A 27 -10.01 17.65 0.08
N ASN A 28 -11.33 17.53 0.23
CA ASN A 28 -12.29 17.49 -0.89
C ASN A 28 -12.03 16.34 -1.87
N ALA A 29 -11.84 15.12 -1.35
CA ALA A 29 -11.71 13.93 -2.15
C ALA A 29 -12.93 13.77 -3.06
N LYS A 30 -12.69 13.55 -4.36
CA LYS A 30 -13.76 13.31 -5.33
C LYS A 30 -14.47 11.97 -5.11
N ILE A 31 -13.78 11.01 -4.49
CA ILE A 31 -14.27 9.66 -4.24
C ILE A 31 -14.20 9.40 -2.75
N THR A 32 -15.32 9.08 -2.13
CA THR A 32 -15.46 8.89 -0.67
C THR A 32 -16.06 7.51 -0.32
N ASN A 33 -16.42 6.71 -1.33
CA ASN A 33 -16.95 5.37 -1.14
C ASN A 33 -16.47 4.45 -2.26
N VAL A 34 -15.90 3.31 -1.89
CA VAL A 34 -15.50 2.24 -2.82
C VAL A 34 -16.01 0.92 -2.24
N LYS A 35 -16.70 0.14 -3.07
CA LYS A 35 -17.25 -1.18 -2.71
C LYS A 35 -16.41 -2.30 -3.30
N ASP A 36 -16.61 -3.51 -2.80
CA ASP A 36 -15.88 -4.71 -3.24
C ASP A 36 -14.36 -4.49 -3.20
N VAL A 37 -13.82 -4.43 -1.97
CA VAL A 37 -12.45 -3.96 -1.72
C VAL A 37 -11.57 -5.01 -1.07
N SER A 38 -10.31 -5.06 -1.50
CA SER A 38 -9.21 -5.70 -0.78
C SER A 38 -8.24 -4.63 -0.27
N PRO A 39 -7.96 -4.55 1.04
CA PRO A 39 -7.01 -3.59 1.58
C PRO A 39 -5.55 -4.10 1.48
N ALA A 40 -4.70 -3.27 0.87
CA ALA A 40 -3.25 -3.38 0.94
C ALA A 40 -2.72 -2.30 1.91
N TYR A 41 -1.79 -2.67 2.77
CA TYR A 41 -1.15 -1.81 3.76
C TYR A 41 0.36 -1.88 3.56
N LEU A 42 0.97 -0.71 3.43
CA LEU A 42 2.42 -0.53 3.47
C LEU A 42 2.73 0.14 4.81
N PHE A 43 3.25 -0.64 5.76
CA PHE A 43 3.56 -0.15 7.11
C PHE A 43 4.98 0.40 7.19
N TYR A 44 5.13 1.50 7.91
CA TYR A 44 6.42 1.98 8.38
C TYR A 44 6.90 1.11 9.56
N ASP A 45 8.15 0.66 9.52
CA ASP A 45 8.78 -0.08 10.63
C ASP A 45 9.74 0.86 11.40
N GLU A 46 9.32 1.28 12.59
CA GLU A 46 10.10 2.17 13.47
C GLU A 46 11.44 1.55 13.93
N TYR A 47 11.58 0.22 13.86
CA TYR A 47 12.79 -0.49 14.27
C TYR A 47 13.71 -0.83 13.10
N LYS A 48 13.25 -0.60 11.86
CA LYS A 48 13.97 -0.93 10.63
C LYS A 48 13.70 0.14 9.59
N GLU A 49 14.51 1.20 9.69
CA GLU A 49 14.38 2.43 8.91
C GLU A 49 14.31 2.21 7.39
N ASP A 50 14.91 1.14 6.85
CA ASP A 50 14.89 0.82 5.41
C ASP A 50 13.90 -0.28 4.99
N SER A 51 13.03 -0.74 5.90
CA SER A 51 12.10 -1.83 5.60
C SER A 51 10.67 -1.35 5.38
N VAL A 52 10.01 -1.93 4.37
CA VAL A 52 8.57 -1.78 4.15
C VAL A 52 7.93 -3.14 4.30
N GLU A 53 7.00 -3.24 5.25
CA GLU A 53 6.17 -4.43 5.35
C GLU A 53 4.89 -4.24 4.52
N LEU A 54 4.58 -5.24 3.69
CA LEU A 54 3.39 -5.28 2.86
C LEU A 54 2.56 -6.54 3.15
N ASN A 55 1.29 -6.36 3.50
CA ASN A 55 0.34 -7.46 3.79
C ASN A 55 -0.21 -8.13 2.51
N ARG A 56 0.64 -8.76 1.70
CA ARG A 56 0.20 -9.33 0.39
C ARG A 56 -0.80 -10.49 0.46
N LYS A 57 -0.95 -11.13 1.62
CA LYS A 57 -1.54 -12.48 1.72
C LYS A 57 -3.05 -12.54 1.45
N ASN A 58 -3.76 -11.41 1.51
CA ASN A 58 -5.24 -11.37 1.43
C ASN A 58 -5.80 -10.50 0.28
N LEU A 59 -5.01 -10.22 -0.77
CA LEU A 59 -5.47 -9.40 -1.89
C LEU A 59 -6.20 -10.24 -2.95
N ILE A 60 -7.47 -9.96 -3.18
CA ILE A 60 -8.30 -10.60 -4.22
C ILE A 60 -8.21 -9.78 -5.52
N ILE A 61 -7.72 -10.40 -6.59
CA ILE A 61 -7.41 -9.72 -7.87
C ILE A 61 -8.62 -9.03 -8.51
N THR A 62 -9.82 -9.63 -8.40
CA THR A 62 -11.06 -9.14 -9.01
C THR A 62 -11.68 -7.93 -8.31
N THR A 63 -11.18 -7.55 -7.14
CA THR A 63 -11.75 -6.49 -6.29
C THR A 63 -10.99 -5.17 -6.46
N ASN A 64 -11.62 -4.06 -6.07
CA ASN A 64 -10.92 -2.78 -5.95
C ASN A 64 -9.82 -2.90 -4.88
N TRP A 65 -8.64 -2.35 -5.13
CA TRP A 65 -7.57 -2.36 -4.12
C TRP A 65 -7.47 -1.01 -3.46
N LEU A 66 -7.61 -1.00 -2.13
CA LEU A 66 -7.36 0.17 -1.30
C LEU A 66 -5.92 0.08 -0.79
N VAL A 67 -5.02 0.85 -1.39
CA VAL A 67 -3.62 0.90 -1.03
C VAL A 67 -3.42 1.99 0.03
N ASN A 68 -3.28 1.54 1.26
CA ASN A 68 -3.00 2.37 2.42
C ASN A 68 -1.48 2.45 2.58
N VAL A 69 -0.92 3.63 2.33
CA VAL A 69 0.52 3.88 2.47
C VAL A 69 0.74 4.70 3.73
N ASP A 70 1.58 4.21 4.63
CA ASP A 70 1.96 4.99 5.80
C ASP A 70 2.73 6.25 5.37
N LYS A 71 2.25 7.43 5.77
CA LYS A 71 2.82 8.73 5.36
C LYS A 71 4.26 8.95 5.82
N ARG A 72 4.76 8.13 6.76
CA ARG A 72 6.15 8.17 7.21
C ARG A 72 7.12 7.49 6.24
N LEU A 73 6.61 6.66 5.32
CA LEU A 73 7.43 6.04 4.29
C LEU A 73 7.88 7.09 3.28
N THR A 74 9.18 7.10 2.99
CA THR A 74 9.69 7.85 1.84
C THR A 74 9.21 7.22 0.54
N LEU A 75 9.21 8.00 -0.54
CA LEU A 75 8.83 7.50 -1.86
C LEU A 75 9.75 6.36 -2.32
N LYS A 76 11.05 6.43 -2.01
CA LYS A 76 12.03 5.37 -2.27
C LYS A 76 11.64 4.03 -1.64
N GLN A 77 11.04 4.07 -0.44
CA GLN A 77 10.61 2.89 0.28
C GLN A 77 9.26 2.36 -0.23
N ALA A 78 8.27 3.23 -0.43
CA ALA A 78 6.92 2.83 -0.80
C ALA A 78 6.80 2.39 -2.27
N LEU A 79 7.47 3.09 -3.18
CA LEU A 79 7.29 2.92 -4.62
C LEU A 79 7.56 1.49 -5.14
N PRO A 80 8.62 0.78 -4.72
CA PRO A 80 8.84 -0.61 -5.14
C PRO A 80 7.68 -1.54 -4.80
N SER A 81 7.01 -1.31 -3.67
CA SER A 81 5.84 -2.08 -3.27
C SER A 81 4.60 -1.72 -4.08
N ILE A 82 4.39 -0.43 -4.36
CA ILE A 82 3.30 0.07 -5.21
C ILE A 82 3.41 -0.51 -6.64
N LEU A 83 4.59 -0.43 -7.25
CA LEU A 83 4.86 -0.98 -8.58
C LEU A 83 4.56 -2.49 -8.63
N LYS A 84 5.07 -3.25 -7.65
CA LYS A 84 4.79 -4.69 -7.54
C LYS A 84 3.31 -5.01 -7.38
N LEU A 85 2.51 -4.14 -6.76
CA LEU A 85 1.06 -4.31 -6.68
C LEU A 85 0.42 -4.05 -8.04
N GLN A 86 0.74 -2.92 -8.68
CA GLN A 86 0.24 -2.60 -10.02
C GLN A 86 0.56 -3.73 -11.02
N ASP A 87 1.80 -4.22 -11.04
CA ASP A 87 2.22 -5.31 -11.91
C ASP A 87 1.44 -6.60 -11.66
N LYS A 88 1.22 -6.95 -10.38
CA LYS A 88 0.44 -8.14 -10.01
C LYS A 88 -0.98 -8.05 -10.55
N LYS A 89 -1.61 -6.88 -10.49
CA LYS A 89 -2.99 -6.70 -10.95
C LYS A 89 -3.08 -6.61 -12.47
N ARG A 90 -2.22 -5.81 -13.11
CA ARG A 90 -2.20 -5.58 -14.56
C ARG A 90 -1.88 -6.86 -15.33
N ASN A 91 -0.94 -7.67 -14.82
CA ASN A 91 -0.50 -8.90 -15.47
C ASN A 91 -1.29 -10.16 -15.05
N ALA A 92 -2.40 -10.00 -14.32
CA ALA A 92 -3.23 -11.14 -13.93
C ALA A 92 -3.87 -11.80 -15.16
N LYS A 93 -3.53 -13.07 -15.41
CA LYS A 93 -4.00 -13.82 -16.59
C LYS A 93 -5.36 -14.49 -16.41
N MET A 94 -5.78 -14.76 -15.17
CA MET A 94 -6.99 -15.53 -14.85
C MET A 94 -7.80 -14.75 -13.82
N HIS A 95 -9.13 -14.74 -13.96
CA HIS A 95 -10.05 -13.98 -13.11
C HIS A 95 -9.68 -12.50 -13.02
N LYS A 96 -9.38 -11.86 -14.17
CA LYS A 96 -9.19 -10.41 -14.24
C LYS A 96 -10.54 -9.71 -14.29
N ASN A 97 -10.67 -8.63 -13.53
CA ASN A 97 -11.79 -7.72 -13.61
C ASN A 97 -11.24 -6.37 -14.10
N GLU A 98 -11.52 -6.01 -15.35
CA GLU A 98 -11.05 -4.74 -15.95
C GLU A 98 -11.66 -3.50 -15.26
N ASN A 99 -12.81 -3.66 -14.61
CA ASN A 99 -13.46 -2.58 -13.87
C ASN A 99 -12.88 -2.40 -12.46
N ALA A 100 -12.05 -3.34 -11.99
CA ALA A 100 -11.47 -3.27 -10.65
C ALA A 100 -10.31 -2.27 -10.62
N LYS A 101 -10.46 -1.21 -9.85
CA LYS A 101 -9.54 -0.08 -9.77
C LYS A 101 -8.59 -0.17 -8.58
N ASN A 102 -7.58 0.70 -8.56
CA ASN A 102 -6.66 0.87 -7.45
C ASN A 102 -6.78 2.29 -6.92
N TYR A 103 -6.95 2.42 -5.60
CA TYR A 103 -7.09 3.69 -4.93
C TYR A 103 -6.06 3.83 -3.83
N PHE A 104 -5.45 5.01 -3.71
CA PHE A 104 -4.80 5.37 -2.46
C PHE A 104 -5.85 5.78 -1.45
N THR A 105 -5.71 5.30 -0.22
CA THR A 105 -6.55 5.75 0.90
C THR A 105 -5.90 6.94 1.58
N CYS A 106 -6.68 7.99 1.84
CA CYS A 106 -6.25 9.19 2.53
C CYS A 106 -7.26 9.55 3.63
N ASN A 107 -6.80 10.31 4.64
CA ASN A 107 -7.67 10.96 5.59
C ASN A 107 -8.17 12.29 4.99
N ASP A 108 -9.44 12.35 4.60
CA ASP A 108 -10.04 13.60 4.12
C ASP A 108 -10.50 14.45 5.30
N THR A 109 -9.76 15.52 5.55
CA THR A 109 -9.96 16.39 6.71
C THR A 109 -11.22 17.26 6.56
N ALA A 110 -11.69 17.53 5.34
CA ALA A 110 -12.87 18.35 5.08
C ALA A 110 -14.16 17.61 5.50
N ILE A 111 -14.23 16.30 5.25
CA ILE A 111 -15.38 15.46 5.59
C ILE A 111 -15.16 14.59 6.84
N LYS A 112 -13.97 14.65 7.45
CA LYS A 112 -13.56 13.82 8.60
C LYS A 112 -13.78 12.32 8.38
N ASN A 113 -13.47 11.85 7.18
CA ASN A 113 -13.65 10.47 6.77
C ASN A 113 -12.58 10.09 5.74
N LEU A 114 -12.60 8.86 5.23
CA LEU A 114 -11.69 8.42 4.19
C LEU A 114 -12.01 9.04 2.84
N GLY A 115 -10.96 9.52 2.17
CA GLY A 115 -10.97 9.90 0.77
C GLY A 115 -10.12 8.92 -0.05
N PHE A 116 -10.48 8.76 -1.32
CA PHE A 116 -9.84 7.81 -2.22
C PHE A 116 -9.32 8.51 -3.48
N LEU A 117 -8.06 8.28 -3.81
CA LEU A 117 -7.44 8.79 -5.03
C LEU A 117 -7.22 7.65 -6.01
N ASP A 118 -7.92 7.68 -7.15
CA ASP A 118 -7.73 6.70 -8.21
C ASP A 118 -6.32 6.84 -8.82
N PHE A 119 -5.58 5.74 -8.86
CA PHE A 119 -4.26 5.68 -9.49
C PHE A 119 -4.13 4.47 -10.43
N THR A 120 -5.27 3.92 -10.87
CA THR A 120 -5.33 2.72 -11.71
C THR A 120 -4.46 2.86 -12.96
N ASP A 121 -4.60 3.99 -13.64
CA ASP A 121 -3.93 4.32 -14.89
C ASP A 121 -2.73 5.23 -14.70
N VAL A 122 -2.17 5.30 -13.49
CA VAL A 122 -0.91 6.01 -13.23
C VAL A 122 0.26 5.06 -13.47
N PHE A 123 1.19 5.47 -14.32
CA PHE A 123 2.42 4.76 -14.63
C PHE A 123 3.60 5.55 -14.07
N TYR A 124 4.46 4.90 -13.28
CA TYR A 124 5.63 5.54 -12.68
C TYR A 124 6.89 5.13 -13.44
N PHE A 125 7.75 6.10 -13.74
CA PHE A 125 9.01 5.93 -14.44
C PHE A 125 10.15 6.51 -13.61
N GLN A 126 11.23 5.75 -13.46
CA GLN A 126 12.46 6.23 -12.86
C GLN A 126 13.36 6.83 -13.93
N GLY A 127 13.64 8.13 -13.82
CA GLY A 127 14.67 8.79 -14.62
C GLY A 127 16.05 8.62 -14.01
N LYS A 128 17.08 8.77 -14.84
CA LYS A 128 18.45 9.01 -14.37
C LYS A 128 18.66 10.51 -14.32
N SER A 129 19.23 11.04 -13.22
CA SER A 129 19.69 12.43 -13.21
C SER A 129 20.95 12.54 -14.09
N GLU A 130 20.99 13.55 -14.96
CA GLU A 130 22.12 13.77 -15.89
C GLU A 130 23.37 14.30 -15.18
N THR A 131 23.24 14.80 -13.95
CA THR A 131 24.36 15.18 -13.10
C THR A 131 24.90 13.96 -12.35
N GLU A 132 25.80 13.23 -13.01
CA GLU A 132 26.69 12.26 -12.37
C GLU A 132 27.63 12.99 -11.39
N GLU A 133 27.18 13.22 -10.15
CA GLU A 133 28.05 13.21 -8.95
C GLU A 133 27.19 13.37 -7.68
N LYS A 134 27.03 12.27 -6.94
CA LYS A 134 26.67 12.23 -5.50
C LYS A 134 25.30 12.77 -5.05
N SER A 135 24.28 12.94 -5.90
CA SER A 135 22.92 13.16 -5.36
C SER A 135 22.17 11.83 -5.21
N ASN A 136 21.63 11.57 -4.00
CA ASN A 136 20.69 10.46 -3.74
C ASN A 136 19.29 10.72 -4.34
N GLU A 137 19.21 11.57 -5.36
CA GLU A 137 17.96 12.03 -5.96
C GLU A 137 17.43 11.00 -6.94
N ILE A 138 16.16 10.63 -6.76
CA ILE A 138 15.44 9.78 -7.70
C ILE A 138 14.48 10.70 -8.46
N LEU A 139 14.73 10.89 -9.76
CA LEU A 139 13.77 11.55 -10.64
C LEU A 139 12.63 10.57 -10.92
N LEU A 140 11.41 10.97 -10.55
CA LEU A 140 10.20 10.19 -10.77
C LEU A 140 9.26 10.96 -11.66
N TYR A 141 9.01 10.38 -12.82
CA TYR A 141 7.99 10.85 -13.75
C TYR A 141 6.77 9.96 -13.60
N PHE A 142 5.59 10.53 -13.77
CA PHE A 142 4.38 9.75 -13.86
C PHE A 142 3.49 10.27 -14.99
N GLU A 143 2.78 9.34 -15.60
CA GLU A 143 1.83 9.62 -16.67
C GLU A 143 0.49 8.97 -16.31
N THR A 144 -0.60 9.61 -16.70
CA THR A 144 -1.94 9.03 -16.63
C THR A 144 -2.30 8.46 -18.00
N GLY A 145 -2.81 7.22 -18.04
CA GLY A 145 -3.39 6.66 -19.25
C GLY A 145 -4.54 7.54 -19.77
N ASN A 146 -4.65 7.64 -21.09
CA ASN A 146 -5.78 8.27 -21.77
C ASN A 146 -7.06 7.43 -21.63
#